data_AF-A0A929FB57-F1
#
_entry.id   AF-A0A929FB57-F1
#
_cell.length_a   1.000
_cell.length_b   1.000
_cell.length_c   1.000
_cell.angle_alpha   90.00
_cell.angle_beta   90.00
_cell.angle_gamma   90.00
#
_symmetry.space_group_name_H-M   'P 1'
#
loop_
_entity.id
_entity.type
_entity.pdbx_description
1 polymer ?
#
loop_
_entity_poly.entity_id
_entity_poly.type
_entity_poly.pdbx_seq_one_letter_code
_entity_poly.pdbx_strand_id
1 'polypeptide(L)'
;ALSALPCGQLATKLGNRKAMMIGFGGLIVAAGVTSVLGSAGVAVLVAIAIGIAFSLVANGTLPYALSMVPPAKAGLGTGLYFSGGAAAMSVLSSIGPANLGLTVSLLAAAISFAVAAGCVAAKQP
;
A
#
# COMPACT_ATOMS: atom_id res chain seq x y z
N ALA A 1 -0.15 -9.50 9.07
CA ALA A 1 0.38 -10.84 8.76
C ALA A 1 -0.74 -11.85 8.50
N LEU A 2 -1.74 -11.99 9.39
CA LEU A 2 -2.83 -12.96 9.23
C LEU A 2 -3.61 -12.83 7.91
N SER A 3 -3.85 -11.60 7.44
CA SER A 3 -4.52 -11.32 6.17
C SER A 3 -3.65 -11.55 4.93
N ALA A 4 -2.34 -11.79 5.07
CA ALA A 4 -1.44 -11.83 3.92
C ALA A 4 -1.72 -13.04 3.01
N LEU A 5 -1.91 -14.23 3.59
CA LEU A 5 -2.22 -15.44 2.83
C LEU A 5 -3.55 -15.34 2.06
N PRO A 6 -4.69 -14.99 2.68
CA PRO A 6 -5.95 -14.89 1.94
C PRO A 6 -5.93 -13.73 0.93
N CYS A 7 -5.28 -12.60 1.25
CA CYS A 7 -5.15 -11.51 0.28
C CYS A 7 -4.26 -11.89 -0.90
N GLY A 8 -3.19 -12.66 -0.68
CA GLY A 8 -2.35 -13.20 -1.75
C GLY A 8 -3.13 -14.14 -2.67
N GLN A 9 -3.89 -15.08 -2.10
CA GLN A 9 -4.78 -15.96 -2.88
C GLN A 9 -5.86 -15.19 -3.64
N LEU A 10 -6.39 -14.11 -3.05
CA LEU A 10 -7.35 -13.26 -3.74
C LEU A 10 -6.69 -12.47 -4.87
N ALA A 11 -5.47 -11.96 -4.67
CA ALA A 11 -4.73 -11.20 -5.67
C ALA A 11 -4.38 -12.04 -6.90
N THR A 12 -4.04 -13.32 -6.73
CA THR A 12 -3.79 -14.22 -7.86
C THR A 12 -5.05 -14.52 -8.67
N LYS A 13 -6.24 -14.55 -8.03
CA LYS A 13 -7.53 -14.78 -8.71
C LYS A 13 -8.09 -13.53 -9.38
N LEU A 14 -8.02 -12.39 -8.69
CA LEU A 14 -8.60 -11.12 -9.16
C LEU A 14 -7.67 -10.38 -10.14
N GLY A 15 -6.38 -10.68 -10.08
CA GLY A 15 -5.32 -9.95 -10.76
C GLY A 15 -4.68 -8.91 -9.83
N ASN A 16 -3.34 -8.89 -9.81
CA ASN A 16 -2.54 -8.09 -8.89
C ASN A 16 -2.86 -6.59 -8.97
N ARG A 17 -3.00 -6.05 -10.19
CA ARG A 17 -3.34 -4.63 -10.40
C ARG A 17 -4.68 -4.27 -9.77
N LYS A 18 -5.72 -5.09 -9.96
CA LYS A 18 -7.05 -4.84 -9.39
C LYS A 18 -7.03 -4.95 -7.87
N ALA A 19 -6.35 -5.95 -7.32
CA ALA A 19 -6.18 -6.11 -5.88
C ALA A 19 -5.48 -4.89 -5.25
N MET A 20 -4.41 -4.39 -5.86
CA MET A 20 -3.73 -3.17 -5.42
C MET A 20 -4.65 -1.95 -5.45
N MET A 21 -5.43 -1.74 -6.52
CA MET A 21 -6.36 -0.61 -6.62
C MET A 21 -7.44 -0.64 -5.52
N ILE A 22 -8.00 -1.82 -5.23
CA ILE A 22 -8.95 -2.00 -4.12
C ILE A 22 -8.27 -1.70 -2.77
N GLY A 23 -7.04 -2.19 -2.59
CA GLY A 23 -6.25 -1.91 -1.39
C GLY A 23 -5.97 -0.42 -1.19
N PHE A 24 -5.55 0.31 -2.23
CA PHE A 24 -5.36 1.76 -2.14
C PHE A 24 -6.66 2.50 -1.82
N GLY A 25 -7.78 2.13 -2.46
CA GLY A 25 -9.08 2.69 -2.14
C GLY A 25 -9.46 2.48 -0.68
N GLY A 26 -9.25 1.26 -0.15
CA GLY A 26 -9.48 0.93 1.25
C GLY A 26 -8.60 1.76 2.21
N LEU A 27 -7.33 1.97 1.88
CA LEU A 27 -6.41 2.78 2.70
C LEU A 27 -6.78 4.26 2.71
N ILE A 28 -7.22 4.82 1.58
CA ILE A 28 -7.69 6.21 1.49
C ILE A 28 -8.95 6.40 2.34
N VAL A 29 -9.92 5.49 2.22
CA VAL A 29 -11.16 5.53 3.04
C VAL A 29 -10.82 5.37 4.52
N ALA A 30 -9.94 4.43 4.88
CA ALA A 30 -9.53 4.22 6.26
C ALA A 30 -8.84 5.45 6.87
N ALA A 31 -8.01 6.17 6.10
CA ALA A 31 -7.42 7.43 6.54
C ALA A 31 -8.50 8.48 6.86
N GLY A 32 -9.55 8.57 6.04
CA GLY A 32 -10.70 9.44 6.30
C GLY A 32 -11.47 9.05 7.56
N VAL A 33 -11.82 7.77 7.70
CA VAL A 33 -12.58 7.27 8.87
C VAL A 33 -11.79 7.44 10.18
N THR A 34 -10.46 7.37 10.13
CA THR A 34 -9.61 7.57 11.31
C THR A 34 -9.80 8.97 11.93
N SER A 35 -10.20 9.98 11.15
CA SER A 35 -10.42 11.35 11.63
C SER A 35 -11.65 11.53 12.53
N VAL A 36 -12.58 10.56 12.53
CA VAL A 36 -13.87 10.62 13.25
C VAL A 36 -14.00 9.50 14.30
N LEU A 37 -12.87 8.93 14.74
CA LEU A 37 -12.86 7.88 15.75
C LEU A 37 -13.27 8.42 17.13
N GLY A 38 -14.45 8.03 17.59
CA GLY A 38 -14.96 8.35 18.93
C GLY A 38 -14.96 7.18 19.92
N SER A 39 -14.63 5.95 19.47
CA SER A 39 -14.61 4.77 20.34
C SER A 39 -13.48 3.80 20.02
N ALA A 40 -12.97 3.12 21.05
CA ALA A 40 -11.92 2.12 20.93
C ALA A 40 -12.32 0.94 20.01
N GLY A 41 -13.59 0.53 20.04
CA GLY A 41 -14.10 -0.55 19.18
C GLY A 41 -13.99 -0.20 17.70
N VAL A 42 -14.37 1.02 17.32
CA VAL A 42 -14.24 1.48 15.92
C VAL A 42 -12.77 1.59 15.51
N ALA A 43 -11.88 2.02 16.41
CA ALA A 43 -10.44 2.09 16.13
C ALA A 43 -9.85 0.70 15.82
N VAL A 44 -10.25 -0.34 16.54
CA VAL A 44 -9.84 -1.73 16.27
C VAL A 44 -10.33 -2.19 14.89
N LEU A 45 -11.59 -1.91 14.54
CA LEU A 45 -12.14 -2.27 13.23
C LEU A 45 -11.41 -1.55 12.09
N VAL A 46 -11.09 -0.27 12.26
CA VAL A 46 -10.30 0.50 11.28
C VAL A 46 -8.89 -0.06 11.14
N ALA A 47 -8.23 -0.43 12.24
CA ALA A 47 -6.90 -1.05 12.19
C ALA A 47 -6.92 -2.40 11.44
N ILE A 48 -7.95 -3.22 11.64
CA ILE A 48 -8.15 -4.48 10.90
C ILE A 48 -8.35 -4.18 9.40
N ALA A 49 -9.20 -3.21 9.07
CA ALA A 49 -9.45 -2.81 7.68
C ALA A 49 -8.17 -2.31 6.98
N ILE A 50 -7.36 -1.49 7.67
CA ILE A 50 -6.04 -1.04 7.19
C ILE A 50 -5.13 -2.25 6.93
N GLY A 51 -5.07 -3.20 7.86
CA GLY A 51 -4.26 -4.41 7.72
C GLY A 51 -4.63 -5.24 6.48
N ILE A 52 -5.93 -5.39 6.21
CA ILE A 52 -6.45 -6.11 5.04
C ILE A 52 -6.13 -5.32 3.76
N ALA A 53 -6.44 -4.02 3.72
CA ALA A 53 -6.22 -3.17 2.56
C ALA A 53 -4.73 -3.07 2.20
N PHE A 54 -3.86 -2.90 3.21
CA PHE A 54 -2.42 -2.94 3.03
C PHE A 54 -1.94 -4.32 2.54
N SER A 55 -2.52 -5.41 3.03
CA SER A 55 -2.17 -6.76 2.57
C SER A 55 -2.52 -6.97 1.09
N LEU A 56 -3.63 -6.41 0.60
CA LEU A 56 -3.96 -6.45 -0.83
C LEU A 56 -2.93 -5.71 -1.68
N VAL A 57 -2.48 -4.52 -1.23
CA VAL A 57 -1.41 -3.79 -1.90
C VAL A 57 -0.13 -4.60 -1.87
N ALA A 58 0.37 -4.94 -0.68
CA ALA A 58 1.67 -5.57 -0.48
C ALA A 58 1.82 -6.90 -1.24
N ASN A 59 0.80 -7.76 -1.23
CA ASN A 59 0.84 -9.03 -1.96
C ASN A 59 0.72 -8.86 -3.48
N GLY A 60 0.07 -7.79 -3.94
CA GLY A 60 -0.04 -7.50 -5.37
C GLY A 60 1.21 -6.84 -5.96
N THR A 61 1.96 -6.05 -5.17
CA THR A 61 2.99 -5.16 -5.72
C THR A 61 4.15 -5.88 -6.39
N LEU A 62 4.77 -6.88 -5.74
CA LEU A 62 5.94 -7.56 -6.31
C LEU A 62 5.56 -8.38 -7.57
N PRO A 63 4.50 -9.22 -7.56
CA PRO A 63 4.05 -9.91 -8.77
C PRO A 63 3.66 -8.95 -9.90
N TYR A 64 3.03 -7.82 -9.58
CA TYR A 64 2.71 -6.77 -10.55
C TYR A 64 3.99 -6.17 -11.16
N ALA A 65 4.95 -5.77 -10.33
CA ALA A 65 6.21 -5.22 -10.81
C ALA A 65 6.96 -6.20 -11.72
N LEU A 66 6.99 -7.49 -11.37
CA LEU A 66 7.65 -8.51 -12.19
C LEU A 66 6.93 -8.79 -13.50
N SER A 67 5.61 -8.62 -13.57
CA SER A 67 4.88 -8.72 -14.84
C SER A 67 5.23 -7.62 -15.84
N MET A 68 5.75 -6.47 -15.38
CA MET A 68 6.16 -5.35 -16.24
C MET A 68 7.57 -5.51 -16.83
N VAL A 69 8.29 -6.58 -16.49
CA VAL A 69 9.71 -6.74 -16.81
C VAL A 69 9.91 -8.07 -17.55
N PRO A 70 10.74 -8.12 -18.62
CA PRO A 70 11.06 -9.38 -19.28
C PRO A 70 11.62 -10.41 -18.28
N PRO A 71 11.28 -11.72 -18.40
CA PRO A 71 11.71 -12.74 -17.45
C PRO A 71 13.24 -12.81 -17.25
N ALA A 72 14.02 -12.57 -18.32
CA ALA A 72 15.48 -12.52 -18.26
C ALA A 72 16.04 -11.40 -17.36
N LYS A 73 15.21 -10.40 -17.02
CA LYS A 73 15.56 -9.26 -16.15
C LYS A 73 14.81 -9.28 -14.82
N ALA A 74 14.19 -10.41 -14.44
CA ALA A 74 13.42 -10.53 -13.19
C ALA A 74 14.27 -10.22 -11.94
N GLY A 75 15.55 -10.61 -11.94
CA GLY A 75 16.49 -10.27 -10.85
C GLY A 75 16.70 -8.75 -10.71
N LEU A 76 16.90 -8.04 -11.83
CA LEU A 76 17.00 -6.58 -11.84
C LEU A 76 15.69 -5.92 -11.40
N GLY A 77 14.54 -6.41 -11.88
CA GLY A 77 13.23 -5.91 -11.47
C GLY A 77 12.97 -6.07 -9.96
N THR A 78 13.36 -7.23 -9.40
CA THR A 78 13.28 -7.49 -7.96
C THR A 78 14.20 -6.55 -7.17
N GLY A 79 15.44 -6.38 -7.64
CA GLY A 79 16.40 -5.46 -7.02
C GLY A 79 15.90 -4.02 -6.98
N LEU A 80 15.35 -3.51 -8.08
CA LEU A 80 14.76 -2.17 -8.16
C LEU A 80 13.54 -1.99 -7.25
N TYR A 81 12.70 -3.03 -7.12
CA TYR A 81 11.56 -3.01 -6.21
C TYR A 81 12.00 -2.81 -4.75
N PHE A 82 12.93 -3.64 -4.27
CA PHE A 82 13.38 -3.56 -2.88
C PHE A 82 14.26 -2.33 -2.62
N SER A 83 15.09 -1.92 -3.59
CA SER A 83 15.89 -0.69 -3.44
C SER A 83 15.03 0.57 -3.40
N GLY A 84 13.91 0.61 -4.16
CA GLY A 84 12.93 1.68 -4.06
C GLY A 84 12.28 1.77 -2.67
N GLY A 85 11.91 0.63 -2.09
CA GLY A 85 11.42 0.56 -0.70
C GLY A 85 12.45 1.02 0.32
N ALA A 86 13.71 0.58 0.17
CA ALA A 86 14.81 1.01 1.02
C ALA A 86 15.08 2.52 0.90
N ALA A 87 15.07 3.07 -0.32
CA ALA A 87 15.25 4.50 -0.56
C ALA A 87 14.15 5.33 0.11
N ALA A 88 12.89 4.91 0.02
CA ALA A 88 11.78 5.57 0.70
C ALA A 88 11.96 5.57 2.23
N MET A 89 12.40 4.45 2.81
CA MET A 89 12.68 4.36 4.25
C MET A 89 13.87 5.23 4.67
N SER A 90 14.92 5.31 3.85
CA SER A 90 16.07 6.19 4.10
C SER A 90 15.67 7.66 4.08
N VAL A 91 14.84 8.07 3.12
CA VAL A 91 14.30 9.45 3.06
C VAL A 91 13.46 9.74 4.29
N LEU A 92 12.53 8.86 4.65
CA LEU A 92 11.69 9.03 5.85
C LEU A 92 12.55 9.14 7.13
N SER A 93 13.58 8.29 7.27
CA SER A 93 14.47 8.32 8.42
C SER A 93 15.32 9.60 8.49
N SER A 94 15.72 10.15 7.33
CA SER A 94 16.50 11.38 7.27
C SER A 94 15.73 12.64 7.68
N ILE A 95 14.40 12.64 7.51
CA ILE A 95 13.51 13.73 7.95
C ILE A 95 13.36 13.73 9.49
N GLY A 96 13.60 12.59 10.14
CA GLY A 96 13.43 12.41 11.58
C GLY A 96 11.95 12.33 11.99
N PRO A 97 11.68 12.23 13.31
CA PRO A 97 10.31 12.19 13.81
C PRO A 97 9.61 13.53 13.59
N ALA A 98 8.77 13.60 12.56
CA ALA A 98 7.91 14.74 12.34
C ALA A 98 6.64 14.60 13.20
N ASN A 99 6.47 15.49 14.18
CA ASN A 99 5.26 15.52 15.01
C ASN A 99 4.16 16.30 14.29
N LEU A 100 3.74 15.77 13.15
CA LEU A 100 2.64 16.31 12.35
C LEU A 100 1.34 16.00 13.09
N GLY A 101 0.51 17.02 13.32
CA GLY A 101 -0.82 16.83 13.89
C GLY A 101 -1.62 15.78 13.11
N LEU A 102 -2.53 15.07 13.79
CA LEU A 102 -3.25 13.91 13.24
C LEU A 102 -3.85 14.18 11.85
N THR A 103 -4.50 15.33 11.67
CA THR A 103 -5.12 15.73 10.40
C THR A 103 -4.09 15.81 9.26
N VAL A 104 -2.92 16.39 9.50
CA VAL A 104 -1.86 16.52 8.48
C VAL A 104 -1.30 15.16 8.12
N SER A 105 -1.08 14.29 9.11
CA SER A 105 -0.61 12.92 8.90
C SER A 105 -1.60 12.09 8.06
N LEU A 106 -2.90 12.20 8.34
CA LEU A 106 -3.95 11.50 7.59
C LEU A 106 -4.07 12.01 6.15
N LEU A 107 -3.99 13.33 5.95
CA LEU A 107 -4.00 13.92 4.60
C LEU A 107 -2.77 13.50 3.79
N ALA A 108 -1.58 13.56 4.40
CA ALA A 108 -0.35 13.10 3.76
C ALA A 108 -0.46 11.63 3.34
N ALA A 109 -0.95 10.76 4.23
CA ALA A 109 -1.17 9.35 3.92
C ALA A 109 -2.16 9.14 2.76
N ALA A 110 -3.31 9.82 2.80
CA ALA A 110 -4.33 9.72 1.74
C ALA A 110 -3.78 10.17 0.38
N ILE A 111 -3.04 11.28 0.35
CA ILE A 111 -2.39 11.79 -0.88
C ILE A 111 -1.34 10.79 -1.38
N SER A 112 -0.49 10.26 -0.51
CA SER A 112 0.51 9.25 -0.90
C SER A 112 -0.13 7.99 -1.50
N PHE A 113 -1.21 7.48 -0.90
CA PHE A 113 -1.93 6.33 -1.45
C PHE A 113 -2.62 6.66 -2.78
N ALA A 114 -3.18 7.86 -2.95
CA ALA A 114 -3.78 8.30 -4.20
C ALA A 114 -2.73 8.43 -5.32
N VAL A 115 -1.55 8.99 -5.02
CA VAL A 115 -0.43 9.07 -5.98
C VAL A 115 0.05 7.67 -6.38
N ALA A 116 0.23 6.77 -5.41
CA ALA A 116 0.62 5.39 -5.68
C ALA A 116 -0.41 4.66 -6.55
N ALA A 117 -1.71 4.84 -6.25
CA ALA A 117 -2.79 4.33 -7.09
C ALA A 117 -2.75 4.91 -8.51
N GLY A 118 -2.47 6.21 -8.65
CA GLY A 118 -2.28 6.86 -9.95
C GLY A 118 -1.14 6.25 -10.77
N CYS A 119 0.01 5.99 -10.15
CA CYS A 119 1.15 5.33 -10.80
C CYS A 119 0.81 3.92 -11.31
N VAL A 120 0.07 3.15 -10.50
CA VAL A 120 -0.38 1.80 -10.86
C VAL A 120 -1.51 1.83 -11.90
N ALA A 121 -2.34 2.87 -11.88
CA ALA A 121 -3.38 3.06 -12.87
C ALA A 121 -2.81 3.41 -14.25
N ALA A 122 -1.79 4.28 -14.29
CA ALA A 122 -1.21 4.81 -15.52
C ALA A 122 -0.39 3.79 -16.33
N LYS A 123 0.11 2.73 -15.69
CA LYS A 123 0.80 1.64 -16.39
C LYS A 123 -0.05 0.37 -16.36
N GLN A 124 -0.17 -0.27 -17.52
CA GLN A 124 -0.70 -1.62 -17.63
C GLN A 124 0.49 -2.58 -17.81
N PRO A 125 0.42 -3.79 -17.23
CA PRO A 125 1.41 -4.84 -17.47
C PRO A 125 1.39 -5.31 -18.92
#